data_AF-A0A8J6T065-F1
#
_entry.id   AF-A0A8J6T065-F1
#
_cell.length_a   1.000
_cell.length_b   1.000
_cell.length_c   1.000
_cell.angle_alpha   90.00
_cell.angle_beta   90.00
_cell.angle_gamma   90.00
#
_symmetry.space_group_name_H-M   'P 1'
#
loop_
_entity.id
_entity.type
_entity.pdbx_description
1 polymer ?
#
loop_
_entity_poly.entity_id
_entity_poly.type
_entity_poly.pdbx_seq_one_letter_code
_entity_poly.pdbx_strand_id
1 'polypeptide(L)'
;MHLIWKRPDGFHGASPTDFRVVDLGGRSRLWLHKVDRDQYPFRIAGGWEEKDSSVLLNNLVNLLESDDKAWLEYLDRAMDHSLKEDRKVFIDDLLSWLTELQLHVKGDTWETEILREALTVLSERLGVLRERFMNPTVR
;
A
#
# COMPACT_ATOMS: atom_id res chain seq x y z
N MET A 1 12.32 -4.97 10.17
CA MET A 1 11.15 -4.41 9.48
C MET A 1 9.96 -4.37 10.43
N HIS A 2 9.50 -3.18 10.84
CA HIS A 2 8.22 -3.03 11.56
C HIS A 2 7.33 -2.02 10.83
N LEU A 3 6.09 -2.40 10.53
CA LEU A 3 5.11 -1.50 9.93
C LEU A 3 4.39 -0.69 11.02
N ILE A 4 4.45 0.64 10.88
CA ILE A 4 3.90 1.61 11.83
C ILE A 4 2.95 2.53 11.07
N TRP A 5 1.80 2.81 11.66
CA TRP A 5 0.87 3.81 11.16
C TRP A 5 1.20 5.21 11.70
N LYS A 6 1.34 6.19 10.80
CA LYS A 6 1.43 7.60 11.12
C LYS A 6 0.00 8.11 11.29
N ARG A 7 -0.39 8.42 12.52
CA ARG A 7 -1.75 8.87 12.80
C ARG A 7 -2.00 10.29 12.27
N PRO A 8 -3.25 10.60 11.88
CA PRO A 8 -3.59 11.94 11.38
C PRO A 8 -3.58 13.03 12.47
N ASP A 9 -3.86 12.66 13.72
CA ASP A 9 -3.97 13.58 14.87
C ASP A 9 -2.63 14.19 15.32
N GLY A 10 -1.50 13.70 14.79
CA GLY A 10 -0.15 14.18 15.13
C GLY A 10 0.72 14.50 13.90
N PHE A 11 0.16 14.48 12.70
CA PHE A 11 0.95 14.62 11.48
C PHE A 11 1.21 16.09 11.15
N HIS A 12 2.38 16.62 11.55
CA HIS A 12 2.96 17.89 11.07
C HIS A 12 2.04 19.13 11.09
N GLY A 13 1.05 19.19 12.01
CA GLY A 13 0.08 20.29 12.03
C GLY A 13 -0.93 20.26 10.88
N ALA A 14 -1.08 19.12 10.20
CA ALA A 14 -2.08 18.91 9.18
C ALA A 14 -3.49 19.07 9.74
N SER A 15 -4.34 19.71 8.95
CA SER A 15 -5.76 19.88 9.20
C SER A 15 -6.55 18.69 8.65
N PRO A 16 -7.76 18.41 9.16
CA PRO A 16 -8.62 17.37 8.58
C PRO A 16 -8.86 17.55 7.07
N THR A 17 -8.85 18.79 6.56
CA THR A 17 -9.01 19.09 5.14
C THR A 17 -7.82 18.69 4.27
N ASP A 18 -6.66 18.40 4.85
CA ASP A 18 -5.48 17.93 4.12
C ASP A 18 -5.56 16.44 3.77
N PHE A 19 -6.56 15.73 4.32
CA PHE A 19 -6.76 14.31 4.11
C PHE A 19 -7.97 14.04 3.23
N ARG A 20 -7.87 12.94 2.47
CA ARG A 20 -9.03 12.18 1.99
C ARG A 20 -9.17 10.92 2.84
N VAL A 21 -10.37 10.37 2.90
CA VAL A 21 -10.66 9.19 3.72
C VAL A 21 -11.08 8.07 2.81
N VAL A 22 -10.38 6.94 2.90
CA VAL A 22 -10.67 5.72 2.16
C VAL A 22 -11.34 4.72 3.10
N ASP A 23 -12.42 4.12 2.63
CA ASP A 23 -13.07 3.00 3.31
C ASP A 23 -12.32 1.69 2.99
N LEU A 24 -11.99 0.91 4.03
CA LEU A 24 -11.31 -0.38 3.87
C LEU A 24 -12.30 -1.55 3.76
N GLY A 25 -13.60 -1.28 3.68
CA GLY A 25 -14.65 -2.29 3.50
C GLY A 25 -15.08 -3.01 4.78
N GLY A 26 -14.35 -2.82 5.90
CA GLY A 26 -14.75 -3.25 7.23
C GLY A 26 -15.32 -2.11 8.08
N ARG A 27 -14.77 -1.93 9.28
CA ARG A 27 -15.14 -0.82 10.21
C ARG A 27 -14.07 0.27 10.25
N SER A 28 -12.97 0.08 9.51
CA SER A 28 -11.82 0.96 9.53
C SER A 28 -11.86 1.94 8.37
N ARG A 29 -11.35 3.14 8.65
CA ARG A 29 -11.14 4.17 7.64
C ARG A 29 -9.69 4.57 7.65
N LEU A 30 -9.10 4.66 6.47
CA LEU A 30 -7.73 5.10 6.31
C LEU A 30 -7.71 6.56 5.84
N TRP A 31 -7.05 7.40 6.62
CA TRP A 31 -6.81 8.79 6.24
C TRP A 31 -5.58 8.81 5.37
N LEU A 32 -5.66 9.45 4.20
CA LEU A 32 -4.57 9.58 3.24
C LEU A 32 -4.32 11.06 2.98
N HIS A 33 -3.08 11.49 3.13
CA HIS A 33 -2.72 12.88 2.92
C HIS A 33 -2.76 13.21 1.42
N LYS A 34 -3.38 14.34 1.05
CA LYS A 34 -3.58 14.72 -0.36
C LYS A 34 -2.27 15.05 -1.07
N VAL A 35 -1.32 15.66 -0.33
CA VAL A 35 -0.01 16.10 -0.86
C VAL A 35 1.11 15.10 -0.56
N ASP A 36 1.37 14.78 0.71
CA ASP A 36 2.46 13.88 1.13
C ASP A 36 2.11 12.38 0.95
N ARG A 37 1.90 11.96 -0.29
CA ARG A 37 1.43 10.61 -0.64
C ARG A 37 2.51 9.53 -0.51
N ASP A 38 3.78 9.89 -0.61
CA ASP A 38 4.90 8.95 -0.53
C ASP A 38 5.31 8.65 0.91
N GLN A 39 5.08 9.59 1.83
CA GLN A 39 5.48 9.43 3.22
C GLN A 39 4.30 9.12 4.15
N TYR A 40 3.05 9.18 3.70
CA TYR A 40 1.88 8.97 4.55
C TYR A 40 0.91 7.98 3.91
N PRO A 41 0.29 7.04 4.67
CA PRO A 41 0.17 7.01 6.13
C PRO A 41 1.15 6.07 6.84
N PHE A 42 2.00 5.34 6.14
CA PHE A 42 2.78 4.27 6.75
C PHE A 42 4.28 4.57 6.79
N ARG A 43 4.92 3.94 7.78
CA ARG A 43 6.38 3.85 7.88
C ARG A 43 6.78 2.42 8.19
N ILE A 44 7.74 1.92 7.42
CA ILE A 44 8.46 0.70 7.72
C ILE A 44 9.77 1.11 8.42
N ALA A 45 10.06 0.57 9.61
CA ALA A 45 11.16 1.00 10.49
C ALA A 45 12.26 -0.06 10.70
N GLY A 46 13.54 0.38 10.65
CA GLY A 46 14.70 -0.51 10.49
C GLY A 46 15.81 -0.19 9.46
N GLY A 47 15.75 0.82 8.56
CA GLY A 47 16.90 1.17 7.68
C GLY A 47 16.64 2.05 6.45
N TRP A 48 17.60 2.14 5.51
CA TRP A 48 17.50 2.94 4.28
C TRP A 48 16.64 2.27 3.19
N GLU A 49 16.78 0.96 2.97
CA GLU A 49 15.93 0.15 2.06
C GLU A 49 14.43 0.21 2.41
N GLU A 50 14.13 0.51 3.67
CA GLU A 50 12.77 0.61 4.15
C GLU A 50 12.12 1.97 3.87
N LYS A 51 12.91 2.98 3.47
CA LYS A 51 12.37 4.23 2.94
C LYS A 51 11.64 3.95 1.62
N ASP A 52 12.28 3.20 0.73
CA ASP A 52 11.68 2.82 -0.55
C ASP A 52 10.50 1.89 -0.36
N SER A 53 10.59 0.96 0.60
CA SER A 53 9.47 0.09 0.98
C SER A 53 8.28 0.88 1.54
N SER A 54 8.53 1.94 2.32
CA SER A 54 7.47 2.83 2.83
C SER A 54 6.80 3.59 1.68
N VAL A 55 7.60 4.10 0.74
CA VAL A 55 7.10 4.80 -0.46
C VAL A 55 6.26 3.87 -1.32
N LEU A 56 6.71 2.64 -1.55
CA LEU A 56 5.95 1.62 -2.27
C LEU A 56 4.60 1.35 -1.60
N LEU A 57 4.59 1.07 -0.29
CA LEU A 57 3.36 0.78 0.44
C LEU A 57 2.38 1.97 0.42
N ASN A 58 2.90 3.18 0.62
CA ASN A 58 2.09 4.39 0.63
C ASN A 58 1.50 4.68 -0.76
N ASN A 59 2.24 4.41 -1.84
CA ASN A 59 1.73 4.52 -3.20
C ASN A 59 0.64 3.49 -3.50
N LEU A 60 0.80 2.25 -3.04
CA LEU A 60 -0.22 1.20 -3.18
C LEU A 60 -1.52 1.58 -2.46
N VAL A 61 -1.48 2.01 -1.19
CA VAL A 61 -2.73 2.45 -0.51
C VAL A 61 -3.35 3.67 -1.14
N ASN A 62 -2.53 4.52 -1.75
CA ASN A 62 -3.02 5.67 -2.48
C ASN A 62 -3.82 5.33 -3.74
N LEU A 63 -3.76 4.08 -4.21
CA LEU A 63 -4.52 3.57 -5.35
C LEU A 63 -5.83 2.87 -4.96
N LEU A 64 -6.13 2.67 -3.67
CA LEU A 64 -7.29 1.86 -3.24
C LEU A 64 -8.63 2.28 -3.86
N GLU A 65 -8.86 3.57 -4.07
CA GLU A 65 -10.08 4.11 -4.71
C GLU A 65 -9.94 4.33 -6.22
N SER A 66 -8.76 4.03 -6.80
CA SER A 66 -8.49 4.17 -8.22
C SER A 66 -9.04 3.00 -9.02
N ASP A 67 -9.35 3.27 -10.28
CA ASP A 67 -9.80 2.24 -11.23
C ASP A 67 -8.70 1.21 -11.57
N ASP A 68 -9.11 0.11 -12.20
CA ASP A 68 -8.20 -0.98 -12.57
C ASP A 68 -7.10 -0.51 -13.52
N LYS A 69 -7.37 0.49 -14.37
CA LYS A 69 -6.41 1.02 -15.33
C LYS A 69 -5.26 1.69 -14.60
N ALA A 70 -5.55 2.57 -13.64
CA ALA A 70 -4.53 3.25 -12.84
C ALA A 70 -3.68 2.27 -12.03
N TRP A 71 -4.29 1.19 -11.51
CA TRP A 71 -3.56 0.12 -10.85
C TRP A 71 -2.60 -0.61 -11.80
N LEU A 72 -3.08 -1.05 -12.96
CA LEU A 72 -2.26 -1.77 -13.93
C LEU A 72 -1.10 -0.88 -14.45
N GLU A 73 -1.37 0.38 -14.76
CA GLU A 73 -0.34 1.36 -15.16
C GLU A 73 0.70 1.62 -14.06
N TYR A 74 0.29 1.55 -12.80
CA TYR A 74 1.24 1.64 -11.68
C TYR A 74 2.11 0.38 -11.58
N LEU A 75 1.50 -0.80 -11.64
CA LEU A 75 2.22 -2.08 -11.57
C LEU A 75 3.19 -2.25 -12.73
N ASP A 76 2.81 -1.84 -13.94
CA ASP A 76 3.68 -1.84 -15.11
C ASP A 76 4.92 -0.97 -14.89
N ARG A 77 4.73 0.29 -14.46
CA ARG A 77 5.85 1.18 -14.15
C ARG A 77 6.72 0.67 -13.00
N ALA A 78 6.10 0.12 -11.96
CA ALA A 78 6.83 -0.44 -10.82
C ALA A 78 7.66 -1.66 -11.23
N MET A 79 7.15 -2.48 -12.15
CA MET A 79 7.90 -3.59 -12.73
C MET A 79 9.05 -3.10 -13.63
N ASP A 80 8.81 -2.11 -14.49
CA ASP A 80 9.85 -1.53 -15.37
C ASP A 80 11.04 -0.96 -14.58
N HIS A 81 10.77 -0.48 -13.36
CA HIS A 81 11.79 -0.01 -12.43
C HIS A 81 12.37 -1.11 -11.52
N SER A 82 11.81 -2.31 -11.57
CA SER A 82 12.32 -3.46 -10.84
C SER A 82 13.39 -4.21 -11.65
N LEU A 83 14.25 -4.97 -10.97
CA LEU A 83 15.19 -5.90 -11.62
C LEU A 83 14.51 -7.20 -12.08
N LYS A 84 13.18 -7.29 -12.02
CA LYS A 84 12.43 -8.52 -12.30
C LYS A 84 12.05 -8.57 -13.77
N GLU A 85 12.40 -9.66 -14.44
CA GLU A 85 12.12 -9.86 -15.86
C GLU A 85 10.72 -10.48 -16.10
N ASP A 86 10.08 -11.00 -15.05
CA ASP A 86 8.84 -11.76 -15.14
C ASP A 86 7.72 -11.13 -14.29
N ARG A 87 6.57 -10.86 -14.94
CA ARG A 87 5.38 -10.24 -14.34
C ARG A 87 4.82 -11.08 -13.19
N LYS A 88 4.81 -12.41 -13.35
CA LYS A 88 4.31 -13.33 -12.35
C LYS A 88 5.22 -13.32 -11.12
N VAL A 89 6.55 -13.34 -11.30
CA VAL A 89 7.50 -13.22 -10.19
C VAL A 89 7.32 -11.90 -9.46
N PHE A 90 7.20 -10.79 -10.20
CA PHE A 90 6.99 -9.46 -9.59
C PHE A 90 5.74 -9.40 -8.70
N ILE A 91 4.59 -9.86 -9.21
CA ILE A 91 3.33 -9.77 -8.45
C ILE A 91 3.26 -10.77 -7.31
N ASP A 92 3.84 -11.97 -7.47
CA ASP A 92 3.90 -12.96 -6.39
C ASP A 92 4.83 -12.50 -5.27
N ASP A 93 5.98 -11.90 -5.60
CA ASP A 93 6.89 -11.28 -4.63
C ASP A 93 6.19 -10.14 -3.88
N LEU A 94 5.44 -9.29 -4.59
CA LEU A 94 4.68 -8.19 -3.99
C LEU A 94 3.61 -8.69 -3.01
N LEU A 95 2.85 -9.72 -3.38
CA LEU A 95 1.85 -10.35 -2.51
C LEU A 95 2.48 -11.03 -1.29
N SER A 96 3.63 -11.69 -1.49
CA SER A 96 4.39 -12.30 -0.41
C SER A 96 4.90 -11.24 0.57
N TRP A 97 5.42 -10.13 0.06
CA TRP A 97 5.89 -9.02 0.88
C TRP A 97 4.76 -8.38 1.70
N LEU A 98 3.58 -8.17 1.12
CA LEU A 98 2.40 -7.69 1.87
C LEU A 98 2.00 -8.67 2.99
N THR A 99 2.05 -9.97 2.73
CA THR A 99 1.76 -11.01 3.72
C THR A 99 2.78 -11.01 4.86
N GLU A 100 4.07 -10.88 4.54
CA GLU A 100 5.13 -10.74 5.54
C GLU A 100 4.94 -9.49 6.41
N LEU A 101 4.59 -8.36 5.81
CA LEU A 101 4.32 -7.12 6.55
C LEU A 101 3.20 -7.26 7.59
N GLN A 102 2.18 -8.09 7.33
CA GLN A 102 1.10 -8.34 8.29
C GLN A 102 1.61 -8.97 9.61
N LEU A 103 2.70 -9.75 9.54
CA LEU A 103 3.33 -10.36 10.71
C LEU A 103 4.15 -9.37 11.55
N HIS A 104 4.47 -8.21 10.97
CA HIS A 104 5.38 -7.22 11.55
C HIS A 104 4.72 -5.87 11.84
N VAL A 105 3.40 -5.82 11.92
CA VAL A 105 2.66 -4.62 12.36
C VAL A 105 2.97 -4.26 13.81
N LYS A 106 3.07 -2.96 14.11
CA LYS A 106 3.36 -2.44 15.45
C LYS A 106 2.45 -1.25 15.77
N GLY A 107 1.86 -1.27 16.96
CA GLY A 107 0.97 -0.24 17.48
C GLY A 107 0.09 -0.81 18.59
N ASP A 108 -0.85 -0.01 19.07
CA ASP A 108 -1.94 -0.48 19.94
C ASP A 108 -2.88 -1.41 19.17
N THR A 109 -3.73 -2.16 19.88
CA THR A 109 -4.63 -3.17 19.26
C THR A 109 -5.39 -2.62 18.06
N TRP A 110 -6.06 -1.48 18.20
CA TRP A 110 -6.84 -0.85 17.13
C TRP A 110 -5.96 -0.34 15.97
N GLU A 111 -4.73 0.12 16.23
CA GLU A 111 -3.78 0.54 15.18
C GLU A 111 -3.33 -0.68 14.37
N THR A 112 -3.04 -1.80 15.04
CA THR A 112 -2.66 -3.05 14.37
C THR A 112 -3.80 -3.65 13.55
N GLU A 113 -5.06 -3.48 14.00
CA GLU A 113 -6.24 -3.86 13.23
C GLU A 113 -6.35 -3.07 11.92
N ILE A 114 -6.26 -1.74 11.98
CA ILE A 114 -6.28 -0.88 10.79
C ILE A 114 -5.15 -1.22 9.82
N LEU A 115 -3.93 -1.45 10.35
CA LEU A 115 -2.78 -1.86 9.54
C LEU A 115 -3.04 -3.17 8.81
N ARG A 116 -3.55 -4.19 9.51
CA ARG A 116 -3.85 -5.50 8.93
C ARG A 116 -4.98 -5.40 7.91
N GLU A 117 -6.04 -4.65 8.19
CA GLU A 117 -7.15 -4.45 7.27
C GLU A 117 -6.67 -3.78 5.98
N ALA A 118 -5.85 -2.73 6.08
CA ALA A 118 -5.28 -2.06 4.91
C ALA A 118 -4.42 -3.01 4.05
N LEU A 119 -3.57 -3.83 4.68
CA LEU A 119 -2.76 -4.82 3.95
C LEU A 119 -3.61 -5.91 3.31
N THR A 120 -4.68 -6.37 3.98
CA THR A 120 -5.61 -7.36 3.42
C THR A 120 -6.31 -6.83 2.18
N VAL A 121 -6.86 -5.61 2.23
CA VAL A 121 -7.54 -4.99 1.08
C VAL A 121 -6.58 -4.82 -0.09
N LEU A 122 -5.32 -4.43 0.17
CA LEU A 122 -4.28 -4.36 -0.86
C LEU A 122 -4.02 -5.72 -1.51
N SER A 123 -3.82 -6.76 -0.71
CA SER A 123 -3.58 -8.12 -1.20
C SER A 123 -4.76 -8.65 -2.01
N GLU A 124 -5.99 -8.41 -1.56
CA GLU A 124 -7.21 -8.77 -2.29
C GLU A 124 -7.29 -8.04 -3.64
N ARG A 125 -7.04 -6.72 -3.64
CA ARG A 125 -7.06 -5.89 -4.84
C ARG A 125 -6.03 -6.36 -5.87
N LEU A 126 -4.81 -6.65 -5.43
CA LEU A 126 -3.76 -7.22 -6.28
C LEU A 126 -4.13 -8.62 -6.78
N GLY A 127 -4.75 -9.45 -5.93
CA GLY A 127 -5.25 -10.78 -6.31
C GLY A 127 -6.27 -10.72 -7.45
N VAL A 128 -7.20 -9.78 -7.42
CA VAL A 128 -8.19 -9.56 -8.51
C VAL A 128 -7.50 -9.13 -9.81
N LEU A 129 -6.47 -8.27 -9.72
CA LEU A 129 -5.79 -7.72 -10.89
C LEU A 129 -4.69 -8.64 -11.45
N ARG A 130 -4.32 -9.70 -10.72
CA ARG A 130 -3.17 -10.55 -11.01
C ARG A 130 -3.17 -11.10 -12.43
N GLU A 131 -4.26 -11.72 -12.87
CA GLU A 131 -4.37 -12.32 -14.19
C GLU A 131 -4.25 -11.29 -15.32
N ARG A 132 -4.84 -10.11 -15.13
CA ARG A 132 -4.79 -9.00 -16.11
C ARG A 132 -3.42 -8.37 -16.17
N PHE A 133 -2.73 -8.26 -15.04
CA PHE A 133 -1.35 -7.79 -15.00
C PHE A 133 -0.39 -8.78 -15.69
N MET A 134 -0.57 -10.08 -15.48
CA MET A 134 0.25 -11.12 -16.13
C MET A 134 -0.02 -11.22 -17.63
N ASN A 135 -1.25 -10.93 -18.08
CA ASN A 135 -1.67 -11.02 -19.47
C ASN A 135 -2.28 -9.69 -19.99
N PRO A 136 -1.46 -8.64 -20.23
CA PRO A 136 -1.97 -7.30 -20.59
C PRO A 136 -2.75 -7.24 -21.92
N THR A 137 -2.60 -8.28 -22.75
CA THR A 137 -3.26 -8.41 -24.06
C THR A 137 -4.68 -8.94 -23.95
N VAL A 138 -5.09 -9.47 -22.80
CA VAL A 138 -6.45 -9.98 -22.56
C VAL A 138 -7.28 -8.82 -21.99
N ARG A 139 -8.11 -8.23 -22.87
CA ARG A 139 -9.06 -7.16 -22.52
C ARG A 139 -10.33 -7.71 -21.88
#